data_AF-A0A966EL56-F1
#
_entry.id   AF-A0A966EL56-F1
#
_cell.length_a   1.000
_cell.length_b   1.000
_cell.length_c   1.000
_cell.angle_alpha   90.00
_cell.angle_beta   90.00
_cell.angle_gamma   90.00
#
_symmetry.space_group_name_H-M   'P 1'
#
loop_
_entity.id
_entity.type
_entity.pdbx_description
1 polymer ?
#
loop_
_entity_poly.entity_id
_entity_poly.type
_entity_poly.pdbx_seq_one_letter_code
_entity_poly.pdbx_strand_id
1 'polypeptide(L)'
;MKRLGIKTAIDLRRPESSDATLGEVDFEALGVEYHNLHLRSSRLPRPEAVAEFLRLLDEVERPLLLYCKRGKDKTGFGSALYRHVVCGEDLDTAWQQLRRIPFGHRVKGHEGPHDFRDLLEKESPEDLREWVNSRYPDLFREICGE
;
A
#
# COMPACT_ATOMS: atom_id res chain seq x y z
N MET A 1 2.08 17.96 11.17
CA MET A 1 1.81 17.97 9.71
C MET A 1 2.21 19.28 9.05
N LYS A 2 1.75 20.46 9.53
CA LYS A 2 2.09 21.77 8.94
C LYS A 2 3.59 22.02 8.68
N ARG A 3 4.48 21.66 9.62
CA ARG A 3 5.95 21.80 9.44
C ARG A 3 6.54 20.89 8.36
N LEU A 4 5.91 19.75 8.10
CA LEU A 4 6.35 18.79 7.08
C LEU A 4 5.68 19.04 5.71
N GLY A 5 4.75 19.99 5.63
CA GLY A 5 4.04 20.33 4.41
C GLY A 5 3.13 19.23 3.85
N ILE A 6 2.77 18.21 4.65
CA ILE A 6 1.92 17.10 4.22
C ILE A 6 0.61 17.63 3.64
N LYS A 7 0.27 17.16 2.44
CA LYS A 7 -0.95 17.49 1.70
C LYS A 7 -2.00 16.40 1.79
N THR A 8 -1.55 15.15 1.77
CA THR A 8 -2.42 13.98 1.78
C THR A 8 -1.98 12.98 2.83
N ALA A 9 -2.92 12.36 3.53
CA ALA A 9 -2.69 11.22 4.40
C ALA A 9 -3.46 10.00 3.89
N ILE A 10 -2.75 8.89 3.68
CA ILE A 10 -3.31 7.60 3.28
C ILE A 10 -3.12 6.60 4.43
N ASP A 11 -4.24 6.22 5.02
CA ASP A 11 -4.35 5.26 6.10
C ASP A 11 -4.65 3.86 5.57
N LEU A 12 -3.70 2.94 5.74
CA LEU A 12 -3.80 1.57 5.25
C LEU A 12 -4.56 0.60 6.18
N ARG A 13 -5.13 1.10 7.29
CA ARG A 13 -5.86 0.28 8.28
C ARG A 13 -7.25 -0.12 7.78
N ARG A 14 -7.87 -1.08 8.48
CA ARG A 14 -9.30 -1.36 8.26
C ARG A 14 -10.12 -0.14 8.68
N PRO A 15 -11.25 0.15 8.03
CA PRO A 15 -12.11 1.26 8.39
C PRO A 15 -12.37 1.34 9.90
N GLU A 16 -12.71 0.23 10.55
CA GLU A 16 -13.04 0.16 11.99
C GLU A 16 -11.85 0.38 12.94
N SER A 17 -10.65 0.56 12.38
CA SER A 17 -9.40 0.82 13.11
C SER A 17 -8.70 2.10 12.63
N SER A 18 -9.36 2.87 11.76
CA SER A 18 -8.85 4.08 11.12
C SER A 18 -9.09 5.31 12.00
N ASP A 19 -8.34 6.39 11.76
CA ASP A 19 -8.50 7.62 12.54
C ASP A 19 -9.87 8.27 12.33
N ALA A 20 -10.47 8.11 11.15
CA ALA A 20 -11.83 8.58 10.87
C ALA A 20 -12.87 7.93 11.80
N THR A 21 -12.69 6.65 12.15
CA THR A 21 -13.60 5.95 13.08
C THR A 21 -13.28 6.18 14.55
N LEU A 22 -12.03 6.45 14.88
CA LEU A 22 -11.55 6.59 16.26
C LEU A 22 -11.49 8.04 16.75
N GLY A 23 -11.68 9.02 15.85
CA GLY A 23 -11.60 10.44 16.18
C GLY A 23 -10.21 10.90 16.61
N GLU A 24 -9.15 10.16 16.21
CA GLU A 24 -7.78 10.41 16.69
C GLU A 24 -7.13 11.63 16.02
N VAL A 25 -7.46 11.94 14.76
CA VAL A 25 -6.86 13.03 13.99
C VAL A 25 -7.90 13.73 13.12
N ASP A 26 -8.03 15.05 13.30
CA ASP A 26 -8.83 15.92 12.44
C ASP A 26 -7.97 16.44 11.28
N PHE A 27 -7.91 15.67 10.19
CA PHE A 27 -7.14 16.01 9.00
C PHE A 27 -7.70 17.22 8.25
N GLU A 28 -9.02 17.41 8.28
CA GLU A 28 -9.70 18.55 7.65
C GLU A 28 -9.27 19.87 8.31
N ALA A 29 -9.28 19.96 9.64
CA ALA A 29 -8.79 21.13 10.37
C ALA A 29 -7.30 21.39 10.15
N LEU A 30 -6.54 20.38 9.73
CA LEU A 30 -5.13 20.50 9.37
C LEU A 30 -4.92 20.88 7.89
N GLY A 31 -5.98 20.93 7.08
CA GLY A 31 -5.92 21.17 5.64
C GLY A 31 -5.22 20.04 4.89
N VAL A 32 -5.40 18.80 5.36
CA VAL A 32 -4.81 17.58 4.80
C VAL A 32 -5.94 16.73 4.25
N GLU A 33 -5.84 16.35 2.98
CA GLU A 33 -6.75 15.39 2.36
C GLU A 33 -6.54 14.00 2.99
N TYR A 34 -7.62 13.33 3.38
CA TYR A 34 -7.55 12.05 4.08
C TYR A 34 -8.22 10.94 3.27
N HIS A 35 -7.49 9.83 3.10
CA HIS A 35 -7.96 8.61 2.46
C HIS A 35 -7.75 7.42 3.39
N ASN A 36 -8.80 6.62 3.62
CA ASN A 36 -8.66 5.31 4.24
C ASN A 36 -8.86 4.20 3.20
N LEU A 37 -7.84 3.36 3.04
CA LEU A 37 -7.86 2.21 2.14
C LEU A 37 -7.33 0.97 2.86
N HIS A 38 -8.12 -0.09 2.94
CA HIS A 38 -7.66 -1.29 3.64
C HIS A 38 -6.69 -2.13 2.78
N LEU A 39 -5.38 -1.92 2.98
CA LEU A 39 -4.35 -2.79 2.40
C LEU A 39 -4.02 -3.94 3.35
N ARG A 40 -4.05 -5.16 2.83
CA ARG A 40 -3.73 -6.39 3.58
C ARG A 40 -2.22 -6.60 3.57
N SER A 41 -1.70 -7.18 4.64
CA SER A 41 -0.31 -7.69 4.66
C SER A 41 -0.26 -9.18 4.98
N SER A 42 -1.26 -9.73 5.66
CA SER A 42 -1.25 -11.10 6.18
C SER A 42 -1.54 -12.18 5.13
N ARG A 43 -2.02 -11.78 3.97
CA ARG A 43 -2.38 -12.63 2.82
C ARG A 43 -2.27 -11.77 1.58
N LEU A 44 -2.29 -12.43 0.41
CA LEU A 44 -2.38 -11.80 -0.89
C LEU A 44 -3.39 -10.61 -0.86
N PRO A 45 -2.98 -9.41 -1.32
CA PRO A 45 -3.82 -8.22 -1.23
C PRO A 45 -4.97 -8.31 -2.25
N ARG A 46 -6.14 -7.75 -1.94
CA ARG A 46 -7.26 -7.80 -2.90
C ARG A 46 -6.94 -6.99 -4.15
N PRO A 47 -7.31 -7.47 -5.34
CA PRO A 47 -7.15 -6.72 -6.58
C PRO A 47 -7.72 -5.31 -6.49
N GLU A 48 -8.94 -5.17 -5.95
CA GLU A 48 -9.62 -3.88 -5.86
C GLU A 48 -8.89 -2.91 -4.92
N ALA A 49 -8.32 -3.42 -3.82
CA ALA A 49 -7.57 -2.60 -2.87
C ALA A 49 -6.22 -2.16 -3.43
N VAL A 50 -5.54 -3.00 -4.23
CA VAL A 50 -4.29 -2.60 -4.90
C VAL A 50 -4.59 -1.60 -6.01
N ALA A 51 -5.61 -1.87 -6.84
CA ALA A 51 -6.03 -0.98 -7.92
C ALA A 51 -6.36 0.42 -7.39
N GLU A 52 -7.19 0.49 -6.35
CA GLU A 52 -7.57 1.76 -5.73
C GLU A 52 -6.36 2.46 -5.09
N PHE A 53 -5.43 1.72 -4.48
CA PHE A 53 -4.22 2.33 -3.95
C PHE A 53 -3.36 2.95 -5.05
N LEU A 54 -3.14 2.24 -6.17
CA LEU A 54 -2.36 2.76 -7.30
C LEU A 54 -3.04 3.99 -7.92
N ARG A 55 -4.37 3.97 -8.06
CA ARG A 55 -5.16 5.13 -8.52
C ARG A 55 -4.97 6.33 -7.60
N LEU A 56 -5.07 6.14 -6.28
CA LEU A 56 -4.83 7.21 -5.31
C LEU A 56 -3.43 7.80 -5.45
N LEU A 57 -2.40 6.98 -5.68
CA LEU A 57 -1.04 7.48 -5.86
C LEU A 57 -0.90 8.41 -7.09
N ASP A 58 -1.73 8.22 -8.12
CA ASP A 58 -1.71 9.04 -9.33
C ASP A 58 -2.43 10.39 -9.15
N GLU A 59 -3.47 10.41 -8.32
CA GLU A 59 -4.37 11.57 -8.19
C GLU A 59 -3.99 12.53 -7.06
N VAL A 60 -3.48 12.01 -5.94
CA VAL A 60 -3.35 12.81 -4.72
C VAL A 60 -2.15 13.75 -4.72
N GLU A 61 -2.30 14.87 -4.02
CA GLU A 61 -1.22 15.84 -3.83
C GLU A 61 -0.11 15.32 -2.91
N ARG A 62 1.12 15.70 -3.23
CA ARG A 62 2.34 15.42 -2.45
C ARG A 62 2.80 16.68 -1.70
N PRO A 63 3.51 16.57 -0.57
CA PRO A 63 3.98 15.34 0.10
C PRO A 63 2.87 14.53 0.77
N LEU A 64 2.98 13.21 0.71
CA LEU A 64 2.03 12.25 1.28
C LEU A 64 2.54 11.62 2.57
N LEU A 65 1.63 11.42 3.52
CA LEU A 65 1.81 10.57 4.69
C LEU A 65 1.15 9.22 4.42
N LEU A 66 1.94 8.17 4.25
CA LEU A 66 1.44 6.80 4.14
C LEU A 66 1.67 6.07 5.46
N TYR A 67 0.62 5.50 6.06
CA TYR A 67 0.77 4.88 7.38
C TYR A 67 -0.23 3.74 7.65
N CYS A 68 0.05 3.01 8.71
CA CYS A 68 -0.84 2.02 9.30
C CYS A 68 -0.69 2.10 10.82
N LYS A 69 -1.22 1.13 11.59
CA LYS A 69 -1.16 1.16 13.06
C LYS A 69 0.25 1.26 13.64
N ARG A 70 1.25 0.65 13.01
CA ARG A 70 2.64 0.59 13.55
C ARG A 70 3.70 1.10 12.57
N GLY A 71 3.31 1.49 11.36
CA GLY A 71 4.23 1.94 10.32
C GLY A 71 5.16 0.86 9.78
N LYS A 72 4.77 -0.42 9.82
CA LYS A 72 5.63 -1.56 9.47
C LYS A 72 5.16 -2.29 8.23
N ASP A 73 4.20 -3.20 8.38
CA ASP A 73 3.95 -4.20 7.34
C ASP A 73 3.14 -3.64 6.18
N LYS A 74 1.95 -3.09 6.46
CA LYS A 74 1.11 -2.45 5.43
C LYS A 74 1.79 -1.20 4.87
N THR A 75 2.41 -0.40 5.74
CA THR A 75 3.15 0.80 5.34
C THR A 75 4.36 0.44 4.49
N GLY A 76 5.14 -0.57 4.88
CA GLY A 76 6.26 -1.06 4.07
C GLY A 76 5.79 -1.55 2.71
N PHE A 77 4.67 -2.26 2.64
CA PHE A 77 4.11 -2.73 1.36
C PHE A 77 3.62 -1.58 0.48
N GLY A 78 2.80 -0.67 1.01
CA GLY A 78 2.37 0.51 0.26
C GLY A 78 3.55 1.41 -0.16
N SER A 79 4.57 1.53 0.69
CA SER A 79 5.82 2.23 0.34
C SER A 79 6.56 1.52 -0.78
N ALA A 80 6.66 0.19 -0.77
CA ALA A 80 7.27 -0.56 -1.86
C ALA A 80 6.53 -0.32 -3.19
N LEU A 81 5.20 -0.39 -3.19
CA LEU A 81 4.39 -0.06 -4.36
C LEU A 81 4.63 1.39 -4.82
N TYR A 82 4.66 2.37 -3.91
CA TYR A 82 4.98 3.75 -4.24
C TYR A 82 6.36 3.89 -4.89
N ARG A 83 7.38 3.26 -4.32
CA ARG A 83 8.75 3.30 -4.85
C ARG A 83 8.83 2.69 -6.24
N HIS A 84 8.17 1.56 -6.46
CA HIS A 84 8.16 0.90 -7.76
C HIS A 84 7.39 1.73 -8.82
N VAL A 85 6.16 2.14 -8.50
CA VAL A 85 5.22 2.69 -9.48
C VAL A 85 5.37 4.20 -9.69
N VAL A 86 5.71 4.95 -8.65
CA VAL A 86 5.84 6.41 -8.71
C VAL A 86 7.30 6.83 -8.88
N CYS A 87 8.24 6.16 -8.19
CA CYS A 87 9.67 6.50 -8.30
C CYS A 87 10.39 5.75 -9.43
N GLY A 88 9.75 4.75 -10.05
CA GLY A 88 10.34 3.97 -11.15
C GLY A 88 11.48 3.06 -10.71
N GLU A 89 11.53 2.69 -9.42
CA GLU A 89 12.55 1.77 -8.92
C GLU A 89 12.23 0.33 -9.32
N ASP A 90 13.26 -0.48 -9.53
CA ASP A 90 13.09 -1.93 -9.72
C ASP A 90 12.49 -2.60 -8.46
N LEU A 91 11.96 -3.82 -8.63
CA LEU A 91 11.31 -4.56 -7.55
C LEU A 91 12.26 -4.83 -6.37
N ASP A 92 13.54 -5.12 -6.61
CA ASP A 92 14.51 -5.43 -5.56
C ASP A 92 14.78 -4.22 -4.66
N THR A 93 14.90 -3.03 -5.27
CA THR A 93 15.08 -1.76 -4.58
C THR A 93 13.81 -1.34 -3.86
N ALA A 94 12.67 -1.42 -4.53
CA ALA A 94 11.37 -1.05 -3.96
C ALA A 94 10.99 -1.92 -2.75
N TRP A 95 11.22 -3.24 -2.81
CA TRP A 95 10.90 -4.15 -1.70
C TRP A 95 11.82 -3.99 -0.48
N GLN A 96 12.90 -3.19 -0.56
CA GLN A 96 13.69 -2.85 0.64
C GLN A 96 12.87 -2.10 1.70
N GLN A 97 11.70 -1.55 1.35
CA GLN A 97 10.76 -0.97 2.32
C GLN A 97 10.16 -2.01 3.28
N LEU A 98 10.27 -3.30 2.96
CA LEU A 98 9.84 -4.44 3.79
C LEU A 98 11.01 -5.09 4.56
N ARG A 99 12.11 -4.38 4.79
CA ARG A 99 13.21 -4.92 5.61
C ARG A 99 12.87 -4.94 7.10
N ARG A 100 13.44 -5.91 7.82
CA ARG A 100 13.39 -5.96 9.29
C ARG A 100 14.10 -4.76 9.94
N ILE A 101 15.22 -4.31 9.38
CA ILE A 101 15.97 -3.14 9.87
C ILE A 101 16.12 -2.17 8.70
N PRO A 102 15.74 -0.88 8.85
CA PRO A 102 15.23 -0.23 10.06
C PRO A 102 13.71 -0.31 10.27
N PHE A 103 12.95 -0.86 9.32
CA PHE A 103 11.48 -0.70 9.29
C PHE A 103 10.70 -1.66 10.19
N GLY A 104 11.33 -2.71 10.70
CA GLY A 104 10.73 -3.62 11.67
C GLY A 104 9.75 -4.64 11.09
N HIS A 105 9.69 -4.81 9.76
CA HIS A 105 8.83 -5.80 9.11
C HIS A 105 9.23 -7.24 9.50
N ARG A 106 8.24 -8.12 9.61
CA ARG A 106 8.41 -9.56 9.84
C ARG A 106 7.54 -10.32 8.86
N VAL A 107 8.15 -11.22 8.09
CA VAL A 107 7.43 -12.01 7.07
C VAL A 107 6.33 -12.89 7.68
N LYS A 108 6.61 -13.55 8.82
CA LYS A 108 5.64 -14.44 9.47
C LYS A 108 4.37 -13.67 9.88
N GLY A 109 3.23 -14.06 9.33
CA GLY A 109 1.91 -13.42 9.51
C GLY A 109 1.69 -12.17 8.64
N HIS A 110 2.66 -11.84 7.78
CA HIS A 110 2.64 -10.73 6.85
C HIS A 110 3.24 -11.14 5.47
N GLU A 111 2.91 -12.33 5.01
CA GLU A 111 3.43 -12.94 3.78
C GLU A 111 2.89 -12.29 2.50
N GLY A 112 1.71 -11.67 2.55
CA GLY A 112 1.00 -11.14 1.38
C GLY A 112 1.81 -10.24 0.44
N PRO A 113 2.62 -9.28 0.93
CA PRO A 113 3.49 -8.46 0.08
C PRO A 113 4.58 -9.26 -0.64
N HIS A 114 5.02 -10.38 -0.07
CA HIS A 114 6.01 -11.27 -0.69
C HIS A 114 5.33 -12.18 -1.71
N ASP A 115 4.18 -12.77 -1.37
CA ASP A 115 3.37 -13.54 -2.32
C ASP A 115 2.99 -12.68 -3.54
N PHE A 116 2.65 -11.41 -3.33
CA PHE A 116 2.36 -10.47 -4.41
C PHE A 116 3.60 -10.20 -5.27
N ARG A 117 4.78 -10.02 -4.66
CA ARG A 117 6.04 -9.86 -5.39
C ARG A 117 6.35 -11.07 -6.25
N ASP A 118 6.18 -12.27 -5.72
CA ASP A 118 6.44 -13.51 -6.45
C ASP A 118 5.56 -13.60 -7.71
N LEU A 119 4.31 -13.10 -7.65
CA LEU A 119 3.44 -12.98 -8.83
C LEU A 119 3.96 -11.93 -9.83
N LEU A 120 4.45 -10.78 -9.35
CA LEU A 120 5.04 -9.77 -10.23
C LEU A 120 6.27 -10.28 -10.96
N GLU A 121 7.14 -11.02 -10.27
CA GLU A 121 8.33 -11.62 -10.87
C GLU A 121 7.94 -12.70 -11.89
N LYS A 122 6.97 -13.55 -11.55
CA LYS A 122 6.51 -14.63 -12.42
C LYS A 122 5.81 -14.11 -13.68
N GLU A 123 4.88 -13.17 -13.53
CA GLU A 123 4.09 -12.66 -14.65
C GLU A 123 4.83 -11.55 -15.42
N SER A 124 5.82 -10.90 -14.78
CA SER A 124 6.65 -9.84 -15.37
C SER A 124 5.84 -8.80 -16.17
N PRO A 125 4.83 -8.15 -15.56
CA PRO A 125 3.95 -7.24 -16.29
C PRO A 125 4.72 -6.00 -16.79
N GLU A 126 4.44 -5.58 -18.01
CA GLU A 126 4.98 -4.33 -18.57
C GLU A 126 4.42 -3.09 -17.85
N ASP A 127 3.12 -3.11 -17.53
CA ASP A 127 2.46 -2.09 -16.71
C ASP A 127 1.74 -2.73 -15.52
N LEU A 128 2.20 -2.40 -14.32
CA LEU A 128 1.60 -2.88 -13.08
C LEU A 128 0.14 -2.43 -12.93
N ARG A 129 -0.20 -1.19 -13.33
CA ARG A 129 -1.57 -0.66 -13.20
C ARG A 129 -2.53 -1.45 -14.08
N GLU A 130 -2.15 -1.69 -15.33
CA GLU A 130 -2.96 -2.50 -16.24
C GLU A 130 -3.08 -3.94 -15.73
N TRP A 131 -1.97 -4.55 -15.32
CA TRP A 131 -1.96 -5.92 -14.83
C TRP A 131 -2.83 -6.13 -13.59
N VAL A 132 -2.79 -5.19 -12.63
CA VAL A 132 -3.64 -5.24 -11.43
C VAL A 132 -5.14 -5.17 -11.77
N ASN A 133 -5.51 -4.46 -12.84
CA ASN A 133 -6.91 -4.31 -13.27
C ASN A 133 -7.40 -5.43 -14.19
N SER A 134 -6.51 -6.12 -14.91
CA SER A 134 -6.87 -7.08 -15.96
C SER A 134 -6.56 -8.53 -15.58
N ARG A 135 -5.32 -8.85 -15.21
CA ARG A 135 -4.82 -10.22 -15.02
C ARG A 135 -4.82 -10.65 -13.55
N TYR A 136 -4.44 -9.75 -12.65
CA TYR A 136 -4.35 -10.06 -11.23
C TYR A 136 -5.67 -10.54 -10.59
N PRO A 137 -6.86 -10.03 -10.96
CA PRO A 137 -8.12 -10.53 -10.40
C PRO A 137 -8.36 -12.02 -10.67
N ASP A 138 -7.98 -12.52 -11.84
CA ASP A 138 -8.11 -13.94 -12.19
C ASP A 138 -7.15 -14.80 -11.38
N LEU A 139 -5.87 -14.40 -11.31
CA LEU A 139 -4.87 -15.09 -10.50
C LEU A 139 -5.25 -15.12 -9.02
N PHE A 140 -5.79 -14.00 -8.51
CA PHE A 140 -6.26 -13.93 -7.13
C PHE A 140 -7.37 -14.95 -6.89
N ARG A 141 -8.36 -15.06 -7.78
CA ARG A 141 -9.44 -16.05 -7.70
C ARG A 141 -8.91 -17.48 -7.76
N GLU A 142 -7.98 -17.77 -8.67
CA GLU A 142 -7.35 -19.09 -8.81
C GLU A 142 -6.59 -19.51 -7.55
N ILE A 143 -5.86 -18.58 -6.91
CA ILE A 143 -5.02 -18.86 -5.74
C ILE A 143 -5.85 -18.91 -4.44
N CYS A 144 -6.77 -17.96 -4.28
CA CYS A 144 -7.50 -17.79 -3.02
C CYS A 144 -8.85 -18.51 -3.00
N GLY A 145 -9.40 -18.90 -4.16
CA GLY A 145 -10.73 -19.50 -4.26
C GLY A 145 -11.87 -18.53 -3.94
N GLU A 146 -11.61 -17.22 -4.06
CA GLU A 146 -12.53 -16.12 -3.75
C GLU A 146 -12.66 -15.17 -4.93
#